data_AF-A0A401PSG0-F1
#
_entry.id   AF-A0A401PSG0-F1
#
_cell.length_a   1.000
_cell.length_b   1.000
_cell.length_c   1.000
_cell.angle_alpha   90.00
_cell.angle_beta   90.00
_cell.angle_gamma   90.00
#
_symmetry.space_group_name_H-M   'P 1'
#
loop_
_entity.id
_entity.type
_entity.pdbx_description
1 polymer ?
#
loop_
_entity_poly.entity_id
_entity_poly.type
_entity_poly.pdbx_seq_one_letter_code
_entity_poly.pdbx_strand_id
1 'polypeptide(L)'
;TQGTNVSAFQMELAQAGFSAQYSADGNILLGAVGAYDWSGGVIMYNNATGAQFLNESKGTLEAAYGYLGYSVATVKGVSGLHLYISGAPRYSQTGYVLVFEGRSPVKIKQRLAGKQLGSYFGSELCSMDINNDNVTDYLLVGAPFFHVQGEEGVVHVYHLNEKDTFEERESLTGISSFTNARFGVAISNIGDINMDGYNDVAIGAPLEEDHRGSVYIFNGHRDGIHMTHSQRIRGKDVMPGLQYFGQSIAGTSDMDADGLLDITVSAQDNVLVF
;
A
#
# COMPACT_ATOMS: atom_id res chain seq x y z
N THR A 1 -7.21 37.86 -27.77
CA THR A 1 -6.70 36.54 -28.20
C THR A 1 -6.00 35.89 -27.01
N GLN A 2 -6.78 35.28 -26.11
CA GLN A 2 -6.21 34.49 -25.01
C GLN A 2 -5.70 33.18 -25.62
N GLY A 3 -4.39 32.98 -25.56
CA GLY A 3 -3.74 31.77 -26.06
C GLY A 3 -4.29 30.55 -25.33
N THR A 4 -4.71 29.56 -26.11
CA THR A 4 -4.90 28.18 -25.66
C THR A 4 -3.56 27.71 -25.08
N ASN A 5 -3.46 27.63 -23.76
CA ASN A 5 -2.25 27.23 -23.07
C ASN A 5 -2.12 25.69 -23.18
N VAL A 6 -1.61 25.21 -24.31
CA VAL A 6 -1.42 23.77 -24.60
C VAL A 6 -0.04 23.31 -24.13
N SER A 7 0.30 23.55 -22.86
CA SER A 7 1.55 23.05 -22.24
C SER A 7 1.29 22.21 -20.99
N ALA A 8 0.15 21.52 -20.92
CA ALA A 8 -0.09 20.47 -19.93
C ALA A 8 0.62 19.20 -20.40
N PHE A 9 1.53 18.64 -19.59
CA PHE A 9 2.10 17.33 -19.86
C PHE A 9 0.99 16.30 -19.76
N GLN A 10 0.82 15.45 -20.78
CA GLN A 10 -0.17 14.38 -20.78
C GLN A 10 0.50 13.07 -20.36
N MET A 11 1.25 12.43 -21.26
CA MET A 11 1.86 11.13 -21.00
C MET A 11 3.38 11.15 -21.17
N GLU A 12 3.95 12.27 -21.60
CA GLU A 12 5.38 12.45 -21.88
C GLU A 12 6.25 12.14 -20.66
N LEU A 13 5.74 12.44 -19.46
CA LEU A 13 6.39 12.20 -18.18
C LEU A 13 5.63 11.19 -17.33
N ALA A 14 4.83 10.30 -17.95
CA ALA A 14 3.91 9.42 -17.22
C ALA A 14 4.59 8.54 -16.15
N GLN A 15 5.85 8.13 -16.38
CA GLN A 15 6.58 7.21 -15.51
C GLN A 15 5.77 5.93 -15.23
N ALA A 16 5.17 5.35 -16.29
CA ALA A 16 4.40 4.12 -16.19
C ALA A 16 5.26 2.97 -15.64
N GLY A 17 4.70 2.21 -14.71
CA GLY A 17 5.42 1.16 -13.99
C GLY A 17 6.11 1.66 -12.72
N PHE A 18 5.77 2.87 -12.24
CA PHE A 18 6.23 3.37 -10.94
C PHE A 18 5.84 2.43 -9.80
N SER A 19 4.64 1.85 -9.90
CA SER A 19 4.16 0.72 -9.11
C SER A 19 3.52 -0.30 -10.04
N ALA A 20 3.44 -1.55 -9.60
CA ALA A 20 2.85 -2.63 -10.40
C ALA A 20 2.16 -3.68 -9.53
N GLN A 21 1.04 -4.22 -10.01
CA GLN A 21 0.40 -5.37 -9.39
C GLN A 21 -0.35 -6.24 -10.41
N TYR A 22 -0.23 -7.56 -10.25
CA TYR A 22 -1.03 -8.52 -11.00
C TYR A 22 -2.33 -8.83 -10.27
N SER A 23 -3.43 -8.87 -11.00
CA SER A 23 -4.76 -9.20 -10.50
C SER A 23 -5.17 -10.62 -10.94
N ALA A 24 -5.91 -11.33 -10.10
CA ALA A 24 -6.34 -12.70 -10.37
C ALA A 24 -7.25 -12.85 -11.61
N ASP A 25 -7.89 -11.76 -12.06
CA ASP A 25 -8.66 -11.70 -13.31
C ASP A 25 -7.81 -11.51 -14.58
N GLY A 26 -6.48 -11.54 -14.45
CA GLY A 26 -5.53 -11.43 -15.55
C GLY A 26 -5.18 -9.99 -15.94
N ASN A 27 -5.67 -8.99 -15.20
CA ASN A 27 -5.24 -7.61 -15.39
C ASN A 27 -3.89 -7.33 -14.72
N ILE A 28 -3.07 -6.51 -15.36
CA ILE A 28 -1.87 -5.92 -14.79
C ILE A 28 -2.14 -4.43 -14.55
N LEU A 29 -1.95 -3.97 -13.32
CA LEU A 29 -2.00 -2.55 -12.97
C LEU A 29 -0.58 -1.98 -13.00
N LEU A 30 -0.40 -0.86 -13.70
CA LEU A 30 0.87 -0.12 -13.74
C LEU A 30 0.60 1.34 -13.35
N GLY A 31 1.13 1.77 -12.22
CA GLY A 31 1.05 3.16 -11.77
C GLY A 31 1.80 4.11 -12.70
N ALA A 32 1.22 5.27 -12.99
CA ALA A 32 1.75 6.27 -13.90
C ALA A 32 1.65 7.68 -13.26
N VAL A 33 2.50 7.91 -12.25
CA VAL A 33 2.44 9.10 -11.36
C VAL A 33 2.58 10.44 -12.05
N GLY A 34 3.30 10.50 -13.18
CA GLY A 34 3.57 11.75 -13.88
C GLY A 34 2.58 12.05 -15.01
N ALA A 35 1.54 11.23 -15.17
CA ALA A 35 0.50 11.47 -16.16
C ALA A 35 -0.29 12.74 -15.81
N TYR A 36 -0.64 13.54 -16.81
CA TYR A 36 -1.50 14.72 -16.73
C TYR A 36 -1.08 15.69 -15.61
N ASP A 37 0.07 16.35 -15.78
CA ASP A 37 0.69 17.26 -14.81
C ASP A 37 0.79 16.66 -13.40
N TRP A 38 1.30 15.43 -13.34
CA TRP A 38 1.45 14.65 -12.10
C TRP A 38 0.14 14.46 -11.31
N SER A 39 -1.02 14.61 -11.94
CA SER A 39 -2.27 14.11 -11.35
C SER A 39 -2.23 12.60 -11.21
N GLY A 40 -1.60 11.93 -12.19
CA GLY A 40 -1.30 10.51 -12.16
C GLY A 40 -2.47 9.64 -12.62
N GLY A 41 -2.31 8.33 -12.46
CA GLY A 41 -3.29 7.33 -12.83
C GLY A 41 -2.69 5.93 -12.87
N VAL A 42 -3.49 4.98 -13.35
CA VAL A 42 -3.12 3.58 -13.49
C VAL A 42 -3.39 3.14 -14.91
N ILE A 43 -2.39 2.55 -15.57
CA ILE A 43 -2.58 1.81 -16.81
C ILE A 43 -2.95 0.38 -16.42
N MET A 44 -4.19 -0.01 -16.68
CA MET A 44 -4.66 -1.38 -16.55
C MET A 44 -4.52 -2.09 -17.90
N TYR A 45 -3.80 -3.20 -17.95
CA TYR A 45 -3.53 -3.95 -19.17
C TYR A 45 -3.97 -5.40 -19.07
N ASN A 46 -4.62 -5.91 -20.11
CA ASN A 46 -4.95 -7.32 -20.28
C ASN A 46 -4.82 -7.70 -21.77
N ASN A 47 -4.29 -8.89 -22.05
CA ASN A 47 -4.10 -9.37 -23.43
C ASN A 47 -5.40 -9.41 -24.25
N ALA A 48 -6.54 -9.66 -23.61
CA ALA A 48 -7.84 -9.78 -24.28
C ALA A 48 -8.52 -8.42 -24.52
N THR A 49 -8.38 -7.46 -23.61
CA THR A 49 -9.10 -6.17 -23.65
C THR A 49 -8.21 -4.96 -23.97
N GLY A 50 -6.89 -5.15 -24.02
CA GLY A 50 -5.91 -4.08 -24.28
C GLY A 50 -5.61 -3.24 -23.03
N ALA A 51 -5.14 -2.01 -23.26
CA ALA A 51 -4.82 -1.06 -22.20
C ALA A 51 -5.96 -0.08 -21.95
N GLN A 52 -6.29 0.15 -20.69
CA GLN A 52 -7.21 1.18 -20.22
C GLN A 52 -6.50 2.09 -19.21
N PHE A 53 -6.64 3.40 -19.35
CA PHE A 53 -6.12 4.35 -18.36
C PHE A 53 -7.21 4.70 -17.35
N LEU A 54 -6.91 4.48 -16.07
CA LEU A 54 -7.78 4.77 -14.93
C LEU A 54 -7.24 6.00 -14.21
N ASN A 55 -8.07 7.02 -14.06
CA ASN A 55 -7.74 8.24 -13.34
C ASN A 55 -8.99 8.85 -12.70
N GLU A 56 -8.81 9.95 -11.97
CA GLU A 56 -9.94 10.84 -11.70
C GLU A 56 -10.46 11.41 -13.00
N SER A 57 -11.78 11.39 -13.19
CA SER A 57 -12.43 11.83 -14.41
C SER A 57 -12.06 13.28 -14.74
N LYS A 58 -11.03 13.43 -15.58
CA LYS A 58 -10.55 14.62 -16.32
C LYS A 58 -10.28 15.89 -15.52
N GLY A 59 -9.01 16.12 -15.19
CA GLY A 59 -8.36 17.43 -15.34
C GLY A 59 -8.87 18.56 -14.45
N THR A 60 -9.42 18.26 -13.28
CA THR A 60 -9.61 19.29 -12.25
C THR A 60 -8.22 19.73 -11.78
N LEU A 61 -7.97 21.05 -11.69
CA LEU A 61 -6.73 21.58 -11.09
C LEU A 61 -6.46 20.98 -9.69
N GLU A 62 -7.51 20.51 -9.02
CA GLU A 62 -7.45 19.88 -7.70
C GLU A 62 -6.64 18.58 -7.68
N ALA A 63 -6.62 17.81 -8.79
CA ALA A 63 -5.90 16.54 -8.85
C ALA A 63 -4.41 16.71 -9.22
N ALA A 64 -4.00 17.84 -9.78
CA ALA A 64 -2.64 18.07 -10.24
C ALA A 64 -1.61 17.87 -9.10
N TYR A 65 -0.47 17.29 -9.45
CA TYR A 65 0.60 16.92 -8.50
C TYR A 65 0.17 15.96 -7.37
N GLY A 66 -0.93 15.22 -7.56
CA GLY A 66 -1.44 14.24 -6.60
C GLY A 66 -0.68 12.91 -6.53
N TYR A 67 0.03 12.55 -7.59
CA TYR A 67 0.78 11.28 -7.74
C TYR A 67 -0.12 10.04 -7.67
N LEU A 68 -1.31 10.06 -8.27
CA LEU A 68 -2.10 8.83 -8.40
C LEU A 68 -1.31 7.76 -9.17
N GLY A 69 -1.37 6.52 -8.72
CA GLY A 69 -0.49 5.45 -9.23
C GLY A 69 0.81 5.31 -8.45
N TYR A 70 1.01 6.05 -7.35
CA TYR A 70 2.21 5.88 -6.52
C TYR A 70 2.28 4.47 -5.93
N SER A 71 1.14 3.97 -5.49
CA SER A 71 0.90 2.59 -5.06
C SER A 71 -0.32 2.05 -5.81
N VAL A 72 -0.35 0.73 -5.99
CA VAL A 72 -1.50 0.01 -6.54
C VAL A 72 -1.75 -1.25 -5.71
N ALA A 73 -3.01 -1.64 -5.58
CA ALA A 73 -3.40 -2.90 -4.98
C ALA A 73 -4.64 -3.46 -5.68
N THR A 74 -4.86 -4.77 -5.56
CA THR A 74 -6.01 -5.48 -6.14
C THR A 74 -6.83 -6.11 -5.04
N VAL A 75 -8.14 -6.01 -5.13
CA VAL A 75 -9.06 -6.49 -4.09
C VAL A 75 -10.14 -7.36 -4.73
N LYS A 76 -10.42 -8.50 -4.11
CA LYS A 76 -11.55 -9.35 -4.48
C LYS A 76 -12.67 -9.11 -3.49
N GLY A 77 -13.74 -8.47 -3.97
CA GLY A 77 -14.86 -8.07 -3.13
C GLY A 77 -15.79 -9.22 -2.75
N VAL A 78 -16.62 -8.95 -1.74
CA VAL A 78 -17.66 -9.84 -1.22
C VAL A 78 -18.64 -10.24 -2.32
N SER A 79 -18.94 -9.33 -3.26
CA SER A 79 -19.82 -9.66 -4.40
C SER A 79 -19.15 -10.47 -5.51
N GLY A 80 -17.87 -10.85 -5.35
CA GLY A 80 -17.01 -11.44 -6.38
C GLY A 80 -16.45 -10.40 -7.37
N LEU A 81 -16.66 -9.12 -7.11
CA LEU A 81 -16.18 -8.02 -7.93
C LEU A 81 -14.67 -7.80 -7.73
N HIS A 82 -13.93 -7.63 -8.82
CA HIS A 82 -12.56 -7.13 -8.76
C HIS A 82 -12.56 -5.62 -8.58
N LEU A 83 -11.87 -5.14 -7.54
CA LEU A 83 -11.60 -3.73 -7.31
C LEU A 83 -10.11 -3.47 -7.55
N TYR A 84 -9.82 -2.32 -8.16
CA TYR A 84 -8.46 -1.84 -8.35
C TYR A 84 -8.26 -0.61 -7.49
N ILE A 85 -7.20 -0.59 -6.72
CA ILE A 85 -6.95 0.46 -5.73
C ILE A 85 -5.67 1.18 -6.11
N SER A 86 -5.66 2.50 -5.96
CA SER A 86 -4.45 3.27 -6.18
C SER A 86 -4.34 4.45 -5.22
N GLY A 87 -3.15 4.61 -4.67
CA GLY A 87 -2.82 5.71 -3.78
C GLY A 87 -2.23 6.90 -4.52
N ALA A 88 -2.48 8.07 -3.95
CA ALA A 88 -2.05 9.37 -4.45
C ALA A 88 -1.61 10.25 -3.26
N PRO A 89 -0.42 9.98 -2.72
CA PRO A 89 -0.02 10.47 -1.40
C PRO A 89 0.26 11.97 -1.33
N ARG A 90 0.26 12.68 -2.46
CA ARG A 90 0.50 14.13 -2.53
C ARG A 90 -0.75 14.97 -2.74
N TYR A 91 -1.88 14.34 -3.06
CA TYR A 91 -3.12 15.06 -3.33
C TYR A 91 -3.54 15.94 -2.16
N SER A 92 -3.88 17.19 -2.46
CA SER A 92 -4.26 18.19 -1.47
C SER A 92 -3.28 18.27 -0.28
N GLN A 93 -2.04 17.83 -0.47
CA GLN A 93 -0.98 17.68 0.52
C GLN A 93 -1.28 16.72 1.68
N THR A 94 -2.45 16.08 1.74
CA THR A 94 -2.78 15.08 2.79
C THR A 94 -2.74 13.65 2.28
N GLY A 95 -2.88 13.45 0.96
CA GLY A 95 -2.95 12.15 0.33
C GLY A 95 -4.35 11.55 0.32
N TYR A 96 -4.58 10.60 -0.57
CA TYR A 96 -5.83 9.85 -0.66
C TYR A 96 -5.62 8.53 -1.40
N VAL A 97 -6.64 7.67 -1.34
CA VAL A 97 -6.71 6.41 -2.08
C VAL A 97 -8.00 6.36 -2.89
N LEU A 98 -7.91 5.94 -4.15
CA LEU A 98 -9.04 5.68 -5.03
C LEU A 98 -9.32 4.19 -5.12
N VAL A 99 -10.60 3.87 -5.11
CA VAL A 99 -11.11 2.52 -5.36
C VAL A 99 -11.89 2.55 -6.67
N PHE A 100 -11.44 1.78 -7.64
CA PHE A 100 -12.07 1.58 -8.93
C PHE A 100 -12.86 0.26 -8.94
N GLU A 101 -14.10 0.30 -9.39
CA GLU A 101 -14.91 -0.89 -9.63
C GLU A 101 -14.59 -1.47 -11.00
N GLY A 102 -14.09 -2.71 -11.06
CA GLY A 102 -13.66 -3.41 -12.28
C GLY A 102 -14.79 -3.88 -13.21
N ARG A 103 -16.00 -3.30 -13.12
CA ARG A 103 -17.05 -3.50 -14.13
C ARG A 103 -16.74 -2.66 -15.35
N SER A 104 -17.10 -3.11 -16.55
CA SER A 104 -16.99 -2.27 -17.75
C SER A 104 -18.21 -1.35 -17.90
N PRO A 105 -18.05 -0.02 -18.04
CA PRO A 105 -16.80 0.73 -17.97
C PRO A 105 -16.34 0.91 -16.51
N VAL A 106 -15.02 0.86 -16.29
CA VAL A 106 -14.42 1.02 -14.95
C VAL A 106 -14.73 2.42 -14.41
N LYS A 107 -15.18 2.49 -13.16
CA LYS A 107 -15.59 3.74 -12.50
C LYS A 107 -14.99 3.84 -11.11
N ILE A 108 -14.82 5.07 -10.64
CA ILE A 108 -14.48 5.34 -9.24
C ILE A 108 -15.69 4.95 -8.38
N LYS A 109 -15.48 4.02 -7.46
CA LYS A 109 -16.47 3.54 -6.49
C LYS A 109 -16.36 4.29 -5.18
N GLN A 110 -15.14 4.60 -4.73
CA GLN A 110 -14.90 5.24 -3.44
C GLN A 110 -13.60 6.04 -3.42
N ARG A 111 -13.56 7.05 -2.56
CA ARG A 111 -12.39 7.84 -2.22
C ARG A 111 -12.14 7.75 -0.70
N LEU A 112 -10.93 7.35 -0.30
CA LEU A 112 -10.48 7.34 1.10
C LEU A 112 -9.52 8.51 1.31
N ALA A 113 -9.90 9.49 2.13
CA ALA A 113 -9.15 10.73 2.29
C ALA A 113 -8.15 10.66 3.46
N GLY A 114 -6.90 11.04 3.22
CA GLY A 114 -5.91 11.28 4.25
C GLY A 114 -6.26 12.54 5.06
N LYS A 115 -5.97 12.52 6.36
CA LYS A 115 -6.42 13.55 7.32
C LYS A 115 -5.35 14.59 7.65
N GLN A 116 -4.06 14.21 7.62
CA GLN A 116 -2.96 15.05 8.09
C GLN A 116 -2.11 15.53 6.91
N LEU A 117 -1.76 16.83 6.91
CA LEU A 117 -0.89 17.42 5.91
C LEU A 117 0.50 16.79 5.98
N GLY A 118 1.04 16.40 4.83
CA GLY A 118 2.37 15.83 4.69
C GLY A 118 2.49 14.37 5.14
N SER A 119 1.41 13.73 5.61
CA SER A 119 1.51 12.36 6.15
C SER A 119 1.80 11.29 5.09
N TYR A 120 1.63 11.64 3.82
CA TYR A 120 1.87 10.77 2.66
C TYR A 120 0.94 9.55 2.65
N PHE A 121 -0.32 9.76 3.09
CA PHE A 121 -1.36 8.74 3.14
C PHE A 121 -1.65 8.14 1.76
N GLY A 122 -1.61 6.82 1.66
CA GLY A 122 -1.76 6.09 0.39
C GLY A 122 -0.45 5.81 -0.32
N SER A 123 0.69 6.00 0.33
CA SER A 123 2.00 5.69 -0.29
C SER A 123 2.30 4.21 -0.35
N GLU A 124 1.72 3.42 0.54
CA GLU A 124 1.80 1.96 0.56
C GLU A 124 0.40 1.38 0.75
N LEU A 125 0.09 0.29 0.05
CA LEU A 125 -1.20 -0.39 0.08
C LEU A 125 -1.00 -1.89 0.23
N CYS A 126 -1.75 -2.51 1.13
CA CYS A 126 -1.77 -3.98 1.26
C CYS A 126 -3.20 -4.46 1.43
N SER A 127 -3.66 -5.30 0.50
CA SER A 127 -4.94 -6.01 0.59
C SER A 127 -4.77 -7.31 1.36
N MET A 128 -5.66 -7.59 2.30
CA MET A 128 -5.63 -8.78 3.14
C MET A 128 -6.96 -9.52 3.12
N ASP A 129 -6.90 -10.79 2.75
CA ASP A 129 -7.87 -11.82 3.11
C ASP A 129 -7.37 -12.39 4.45
N ILE A 130 -8.00 -12.04 5.57
CA ILE A 130 -7.52 -12.44 6.90
C ILE A 130 -7.93 -13.87 7.21
N ASN A 131 -9.12 -14.29 6.77
CA ASN A 131 -9.70 -15.57 7.15
C ASN A 131 -9.50 -16.69 6.11
N ASN A 132 -8.77 -16.40 5.02
CA ASN A 132 -8.49 -17.31 3.90
C ASN A 132 -9.76 -17.80 3.17
N ASP A 133 -10.80 -16.99 3.09
CA ASP A 133 -12.06 -17.33 2.39
C ASP A 133 -12.07 -16.92 0.90
N ASN A 134 -10.93 -16.42 0.39
CA ASN A 134 -10.73 -15.93 -0.97
C ASN A 134 -11.54 -14.64 -1.26
N VAL A 135 -11.90 -13.89 -0.23
CA VAL A 135 -12.41 -12.51 -0.28
C VAL A 135 -11.46 -11.63 0.52
N THR A 136 -11.19 -10.43 0.03
CA THR A 136 -10.39 -9.47 0.81
C THR A 136 -11.24 -8.90 1.94
N ASP A 137 -10.79 -9.06 3.18
CA ASP A 137 -11.43 -8.51 4.37
C ASP A 137 -10.96 -7.08 4.66
N TYR A 138 -9.66 -6.80 4.46
CA TYR A 138 -9.04 -5.53 4.86
C TYR A 138 -8.16 -4.90 3.78
N LEU A 139 -8.10 -3.58 3.80
CA LEU A 139 -7.09 -2.78 3.12
C LEU A 139 -6.30 -2.00 4.17
N LEU A 140 -4.99 -2.18 4.15
CA LEU A 140 -4.04 -1.41 4.94
C LEU A 140 -3.49 -0.27 4.09
N VAL A 141 -3.45 0.93 4.66
CA VAL A 141 -2.99 2.14 3.98
C VAL A 141 -1.89 2.82 4.79
N GLY A 142 -0.68 2.88 4.23
CA GLY A 142 0.47 3.52 4.86
C GLY A 142 0.41 5.05 4.78
N ALA A 143 0.76 5.69 5.89
CA ALA A 143 1.04 7.12 6.01
C ALA A 143 2.36 7.30 6.79
N PRO A 144 3.52 6.97 6.18
CA PRO A 144 4.80 6.87 6.87
C PRO A 144 5.35 8.21 7.37
N PHE A 145 4.83 9.34 6.89
CA PHE A 145 5.22 10.67 7.37
C PHE A 145 4.17 11.26 8.32
N PHE A 146 3.22 10.45 8.78
CA PHE A 146 2.34 10.84 9.88
C PHE A 146 3.18 11.23 11.09
N HIS A 147 2.80 12.33 11.72
CA HIS A 147 3.58 12.95 12.79
C HIS A 147 2.73 13.43 13.96
N VAL A 148 3.27 13.20 15.15
CA VAL A 148 2.82 13.73 16.45
C VAL A 148 3.97 14.50 17.10
N GLN A 149 5.16 13.90 17.20
CA GLN A 149 6.38 14.54 17.70
C GLN A 149 7.49 14.58 16.64
N GLY A 150 7.56 13.57 15.77
CA GLY A 150 8.38 13.53 14.56
C GLY A 150 7.66 12.68 13.50
N GLU A 151 8.37 12.14 12.50
CA GLU A 151 7.75 11.23 11.51
C GLU A 151 7.60 9.79 12.08
N GLU A 152 6.68 9.58 13.03
CA GLU A 152 6.42 8.25 13.59
C GLU A 152 5.90 7.28 12.52
N GLY A 153 5.02 7.76 11.65
CA GLY A 153 4.31 6.94 10.69
C GLY A 153 3.13 6.16 11.32
N VAL A 154 2.16 5.81 10.49
CA VAL A 154 0.97 5.05 10.89
C VAL A 154 0.47 4.22 9.71
N VAL A 155 -0.19 3.10 10.01
CA VAL A 155 -0.94 2.31 9.02
C VAL A 155 -2.41 2.31 9.38
N HIS A 156 -3.25 2.84 8.49
CA HIS A 156 -4.71 2.84 8.67
C HIS A 156 -5.30 1.51 8.22
N VAL A 157 -6.22 0.96 9.01
CA VAL A 157 -6.90 -0.31 8.73
C VAL A 157 -8.32 -0.03 8.25
N TYR A 158 -8.64 -0.45 7.04
CA TYR A 158 -9.98 -0.36 6.45
C TYR A 158 -10.59 -1.74 6.29
N HIS A 159 -11.83 -1.93 6.75
CA HIS A 159 -12.59 -3.16 6.57
C HIS A 159 -13.48 -3.06 5.32
N LEU A 160 -13.50 -4.10 4.49
CA LEU A 160 -14.39 -4.21 3.33
C LEU A 160 -15.78 -4.68 3.78
N ASN A 161 -16.80 -3.88 3.52
CA ASN A 161 -18.19 -4.25 3.84
C ASN A 161 -18.88 -5.00 2.69
N GLU A 162 -20.09 -5.51 2.96
CA GLU A 162 -20.92 -6.26 2.00
C GLU A 162 -21.26 -5.48 0.71
N LYS A 163 -21.06 -4.16 0.68
CA LYS A 163 -21.27 -3.30 -0.51
C LYS A 163 -19.99 -3.12 -1.34
N ASP A 164 -18.93 -3.84 -1.00
CA ASP A 164 -17.58 -3.70 -1.55
C ASP A 164 -17.00 -2.29 -1.33
N THR A 165 -17.33 -1.65 -0.20
CA THR A 165 -16.78 -0.35 0.19
C THR A 165 -16.01 -0.47 1.49
N PHE A 166 -15.01 0.38 1.66
CA PHE A 166 -14.10 0.38 2.79
C PHE A 166 -14.55 1.32 3.89
N GLU A 167 -14.54 0.83 5.12
CA GLU A 167 -14.83 1.60 6.33
C GLU A 167 -13.57 1.60 7.22
N GLU A 168 -13.13 2.79 7.63
CA GLU A 168 -11.97 2.92 8.53
C GLU A 168 -12.32 2.31 9.89
N ARG A 169 -11.44 1.46 10.42
CA ARG A 169 -11.59 0.83 11.73
C ARG A 169 -10.65 1.50 12.72
N GLU A 170 -9.41 1.05 12.73
CA GLU A 170 -8.37 1.51 13.64
C GLU A 170 -7.06 1.76 12.87
N SER A 171 -5.96 1.92 13.60
CA SER A 171 -4.65 2.16 13.01
C SER A 171 -3.58 1.41 13.78
N LEU A 172 -2.65 0.81 13.06
CA LEU A 172 -1.47 0.15 13.60
C LEU A 172 -0.35 1.18 13.75
N THR A 173 0.37 1.11 14.86
CA THR A 173 1.49 1.99 15.19
C THR A 173 2.68 1.19 15.71
N GLY A 174 3.88 1.74 15.51
CA GLY A 174 5.12 1.23 16.10
C GLY A 174 5.25 1.57 17.59
N ILE A 175 6.46 1.49 18.12
CA ILE A 175 6.71 1.86 19.52
C ILE A 175 6.76 3.39 19.63
N SER A 176 5.89 3.95 20.49
CA SER A 176 5.68 5.41 20.62
C SER A 176 6.91 6.22 21.03
N SER A 177 7.96 5.60 21.59
CA SER A 177 9.21 6.29 21.91
C SER A 177 10.08 6.59 20.69
N PHE A 178 9.83 5.97 19.54
CA PHE A 178 10.57 6.25 18.30
C PHE A 178 9.84 7.30 17.47
N THR A 179 10.23 8.56 17.63
CA THR A 179 9.54 9.70 17.03
C THR A 179 9.78 9.88 15.53
N ASN A 180 10.77 9.21 14.94
CA ASN A 180 11.08 9.32 13.50
C ASN A 180 11.21 7.92 12.86
N ALA A 181 10.31 7.01 13.23
CA ALA A 181 10.37 5.60 12.83
C ALA A 181 10.03 5.37 11.35
N ARG A 182 9.20 6.23 10.76
CA ARG A 182 8.54 6.02 9.46
C ARG A 182 7.88 4.64 9.37
N PHE A 183 7.12 4.30 10.40
CA PHE A 183 6.33 3.08 10.42
C PHE A 183 5.31 3.08 9.28
N GLY A 184 5.17 1.96 8.57
CA GLY A 184 4.25 1.84 7.44
C GLY A 184 4.85 2.25 6.08
N VAL A 185 6.19 2.36 5.97
CA VAL A 185 6.88 2.51 4.68
C VAL A 185 6.71 1.28 3.81
N ALA A 186 6.71 0.09 4.41
CA ALA A 186 6.47 -1.19 3.76
C ALA A 186 5.41 -1.97 4.55
N ILE A 187 4.44 -2.55 3.85
CA ILE A 187 3.38 -3.36 4.45
C ILE A 187 3.21 -4.61 3.59
N SER A 188 3.32 -5.79 4.19
CA SER A 188 3.25 -7.05 3.45
C SER A 188 2.31 -8.03 4.13
N ASN A 189 1.37 -8.61 3.38
CA ASN A 189 0.68 -9.82 3.78
C ASN A 189 1.71 -10.96 3.74
N ILE A 190 1.99 -11.56 4.89
CA ILE A 190 3.00 -12.60 5.03
C ILE A 190 2.39 -14.01 5.12
N GLY A 191 1.08 -14.12 4.96
CA GLY A 191 0.32 -15.35 5.15
C GLY A 191 0.19 -15.71 6.64
N ASP A 192 -0.36 -16.89 6.90
CA ASP A 192 -0.51 -17.46 8.24
C ASP A 192 0.82 -18.07 8.70
N ILE A 193 1.66 -17.28 9.37
CA ILE A 193 3.00 -17.70 9.78
C ILE A 193 3.00 -18.46 11.12
N ASN A 194 1.92 -18.37 11.89
CA ASN A 194 1.76 -19.06 13.17
C ASN A 194 0.83 -20.30 13.08
N MET A 195 0.27 -20.57 11.90
CA MET A 195 -0.63 -21.69 11.57
C MET A 195 -1.93 -21.71 12.38
N ASP A 196 -2.49 -20.52 12.70
CA ASP A 196 -3.75 -20.41 13.45
C ASP A 196 -5.00 -20.30 12.56
N GLY A 197 -4.81 -20.26 11.23
CA GLY A 197 -5.83 -20.15 10.21
C GLY A 197 -6.06 -18.72 9.71
N TYR A 198 -5.39 -17.71 10.28
CA TYR A 198 -5.54 -16.31 9.90
C TYR A 198 -4.25 -15.74 9.32
N ASN A 199 -4.37 -14.98 8.23
CA ASN A 199 -3.19 -14.35 7.64
C ASN A 199 -2.65 -13.21 8.50
N ASP A 200 -1.34 -13.11 8.56
CA ASP A 200 -0.60 -12.13 9.35
C ASP A 200 -0.03 -11.01 8.46
N VAL A 201 0.38 -9.91 9.09
CA VAL A 201 0.98 -8.77 8.39
C VAL A 201 2.32 -8.36 9.01
N ALA A 202 3.29 -8.09 8.14
CA ALA A 202 4.54 -7.45 8.50
C ALA A 202 4.56 -5.97 8.11
N ILE A 203 5.05 -5.11 8.99
CA ILE A 203 5.16 -3.67 8.76
C ILE A 203 6.57 -3.17 9.06
N GLY A 204 7.15 -2.44 8.12
CA GLY A 204 8.49 -1.87 8.21
C GLY A 204 8.53 -0.51 8.89
N ALA A 205 9.57 -0.28 9.68
CA ALA A 205 9.91 1.00 10.31
C ALA A 205 11.42 1.26 10.16
N PRO A 206 11.90 1.56 8.93
CA PRO A 206 13.33 1.53 8.58
C PRO A 206 14.16 2.60 9.28
N LEU A 207 13.53 3.65 9.83
CA LEU A 207 14.25 4.75 10.49
C LEU A 207 14.34 4.60 12.01
N GLU A 208 13.71 3.58 12.60
CA GLU A 208 13.85 3.30 14.02
C GLU A 208 15.30 3.05 14.44
N GLU A 209 15.58 3.34 15.72
CA GLU A 209 16.87 3.00 16.35
C GLU A 209 18.06 3.62 15.61
N ASP A 210 17.99 4.91 15.30
CA ASP A 210 19.00 5.66 14.54
C ASP A 210 19.25 5.06 13.15
N HIS A 211 18.19 4.86 12.37
CA HIS A 211 18.24 4.32 11.01
C HIS A 211 18.69 2.86 10.92
N ARG A 212 18.72 2.11 12.03
CA ARG A 212 19.00 0.67 12.00
C ARG A 212 17.80 -0.12 11.48
N GLY A 213 16.61 0.37 11.76
CA GLY A 213 15.35 -0.16 11.26
C GLY A 213 14.81 -1.36 12.05
N SER A 214 13.50 -1.55 11.94
CA SER A 214 12.76 -2.68 12.53
C SER A 214 11.66 -3.16 11.60
N VAL A 215 11.26 -4.42 11.80
CA VAL A 215 10.02 -4.99 11.26
C VAL A 215 9.13 -5.43 12.40
N TYR A 216 7.83 -5.17 12.27
CA TYR A 216 6.79 -5.54 13.22
C TYR A 216 5.89 -6.60 12.61
N ILE A 217 5.55 -7.62 13.37
CA ILE A 217 4.58 -8.65 12.99
C ILE A 217 3.30 -8.42 13.79
N PHE A 218 2.18 -8.32 13.09
CA PHE A 218 0.85 -8.26 13.69
C PHE A 218 0.06 -9.47 13.22
N ASN A 219 -0.40 -10.29 14.18
CA ASN A 219 -1.14 -11.49 13.83
C ASN A 219 -2.59 -11.20 13.46
N GLY A 220 -3.12 -11.97 12.52
CA GLY A 220 -4.54 -12.05 12.23
C GLY A 220 -5.29 -12.77 13.36
N HIS A 221 -6.60 -12.58 13.42
CA HIS A 221 -7.51 -13.38 14.23
C HIS A 221 -8.94 -13.27 13.70
N ARG A 222 -9.85 -14.06 14.29
CA ARG A 222 -11.27 -14.13 13.88
C ARG A 222 -12.02 -12.80 13.77
N ASP A 223 -11.61 -11.76 14.51
CA ASP A 223 -12.29 -10.46 14.52
C ASP A 223 -11.46 -9.37 13.80
N GLY A 224 -10.34 -9.73 13.14
CA GLY A 224 -9.52 -8.83 12.34
C GLY A 224 -8.01 -8.98 12.60
N ILE A 225 -7.31 -7.85 12.70
CA ILE A 225 -5.86 -7.82 12.96
C ILE A 225 -5.66 -7.44 14.43
N HIS A 226 -4.76 -8.13 15.12
CA HIS A 226 -4.36 -7.72 16.46
C HIS A 226 -3.68 -6.35 16.41
N MET A 227 -4.16 -5.39 17.21
CA MET A 227 -3.61 -4.02 17.20
C MET A 227 -2.25 -3.90 17.91
N THR A 228 -1.85 -4.94 18.64
CA THR A 228 -0.52 -5.04 19.25
C THR A 228 0.30 -6.05 18.46
N HIS A 229 1.53 -5.66 18.11
CA HIS A 229 2.45 -6.56 17.44
C HIS A 229 2.79 -7.75 18.33
N SER A 230 2.88 -8.94 17.75
CA SER A 230 3.33 -10.15 18.43
C SER A 230 4.86 -10.24 18.49
N GLN A 231 5.53 -9.65 17.50
CA GLN A 231 6.98 -9.64 17.41
C GLN A 231 7.49 -8.32 16.82
N ARG A 232 8.67 -7.90 17.29
CA ARG A 232 9.48 -6.85 16.67
C ARG A 232 10.88 -7.39 16.41
N ILE A 233 11.27 -7.42 15.15
CA ILE A 233 12.60 -7.83 14.69
C ILE A 233 13.41 -6.56 14.48
N ARG A 234 14.47 -6.38 15.27
CA ARG A 234 15.33 -5.18 15.21
C ARG A 234 16.51 -5.48 14.31
N GLY A 235 16.81 -4.62 13.33
CA GLY A 235 17.93 -4.83 12.41
C GLY A 235 19.27 -5.05 13.14
N LYS A 236 19.48 -4.33 14.25
CA LYS A 236 20.68 -4.46 15.10
C LYS A 236 20.88 -5.84 15.75
N ASP A 237 19.80 -6.59 15.98
CA ASP A 237 19.86 -7.93 16.56
C ASP A 237 20.09 -9.00 15.51
N VAL A 238 19.71 -8.73 14.25
CA VAL A 238 19.87 -9.65 13.13
C VAL A 238 21.32 -9.63 12.64
N MET A 239 21.83 -8.44 12.36
CA MET A 239 23.21 -8.27 11.92
C MET A 239 23.74 -6.89 12.35
N PRO A 240 24.89 -6.83 13.05
CA PRO A 240 25.50 -5.56 13.43
C PRO A 240 25.81 -4.70 12.19
N GLY A 241 25.40 -3.42 12.25
CA GLY A 241 25.66 -2.45 11.19
C GLY A 241 24.59 -2.36 10.10
N LEU A 242 23.51 -3.16 10.16
CA LEU A 242 22.37 -2.96 9.26
C LEU A 242 21.79 -1.56 9.41
N GLN A 243 21.43 -0.98 8.27
CA GLN A 243 20.71 0.30 8.16
C GLN A 243 19.47 0.11 7.29
N TYR A 244 18.42 0.87 7.58
CA TYR A 244 17.16 0.85 6.84
C TYR A 244 16.49 -0.54 6.78
N PHE A 245 16.72 -1.39 7.79
CA PHE A 245 16.07 -2.71 7.87
C PHE A 245 14.55 -2.56 7.92
N GLY A 246 13.84 -3.24 7.01
CA GLY A 246 12.39 -3.09 6.86
C GLY A 246 11.97 -2.06 5.81
N GLN A 247 12.87 -1.64 4.91
CA GLN A 247 12.52 -0.71 3.84
C GLN A 247 11.60 -1.34 2.78
N SER A 248 11.71 -2.66 2.56
CA SER A 248 10.76 -3.46 1.77
C SER A 248 10.61 -4.84 2.39
N ILE A 249 9.42 -5.42 2.29
CA ILE A 249 9.09 -6.73 2.85
C ILE A 249 8.27 -7.50 1.82
N ALA A 250 8.60 -8.78 1.61
CA ALA A 250 7.77 -9.69 0.84
C ALA A 250 7.72 -11.06 1.54
N GLY A 251 6.51 -11.59 1.76
CA GLY A 251 6.30 -12.95 2.27
C GLY A 251 5.65 -13.88 1.24
N THR A 252 5.01 -14.94 1.73
CA THR A 252 4.14 -15.90 1.00
C THR A 252 4.81 -17.04 0.22
N SER A 253 6.11 -17.29 0.45
CA SER A 253 6.77 -18.47 -0.12
C SER A 253 7.58 -19.20 0.94
N ASP A 254 7.45 -20.51 0.97
CA ASP A 254 8.42 -21.42 1.59
C ASP A 254 9.65 -21.48 0.67
N MET A 255 10.78 -20.90 1.10
CA MET A 255 12.02 -20.79 0.34
C MET A 255 13.04 -21.86 0.72
N ASP A 256 12.99 -22.38 1.95
CA ASP A 256 13.90 -23.42 2.42
C ASP A 256 13.31 -24.85 2.38
N ALA A 257 12.04 -24.97 1.98
CA ALA A 257 11.25 -26.17 1.84
C ALA A 257 10.99 -26.92 3.16
N ASP A 258 10.89 -26.20 4.28
CA ASP A 258 10.55 -26.77 5.59
C ASP A 258 9.03 -26.87 5.86
N GLY A 259 8.21 -26.30 4.99
CA GLY A 259 6.75 -26.26 5.09
C GLY A 259 6.19 -25.07 5.85
N LEU A 260 7.02 -24.12 6.28
CA LEU A 260 6.64 -22.83 6.85
C LEU A 260 6.77 -21.73 5.79
N LEU A 261 6.05 -20.62 6.00
CA LEU A 261 6.19 -19.45 5.13
C LEU A 261 7.37 -18.61 5.58
N ASP A 262 8.26 -18.30 4.64
CA ASP A 262 9.40 -17.41 4.89
C ASP A 262 9.04 -15.96 4.54
N ILE A 263 9.75 -15.04 5.18
CA ILE A 263 9.69 -13.60 4.85
C ILE A 263 11.05 -13.08 4.41
N THR A 264 11.04 -12.27 3.36
CA THR A 264 12.21 -11.51 2.91
C THR A 264 12.09 -10.06 3.37
N VAL A 265 13.18 -9.53 3.93
CA VAL A 265 13.25 -8.15 4.40
C VAL A 265 14.50 -7.51 3.82
N SER A 266 14.35 -6.33 3.20
CA SER A 266 15.51 -5.56 2.73
C SER A 266 16.05 -4.62 3.80
N ALA A 267 17.34 -4.34 3.65
CA ALA A 267 18.06 -3.28 4.33
C ALA A 267 19.03 -2.65 3.32
N GLN A 268 19.77 -1.62 3.73
CA GLN A 268 20.80 -1.05 2.90
C GLN A 268 21.83 -2.11 2.50
N ASP A 269 22.03 -2.27 1.20
CA ASP A 269 22.98 -3.21 0.59
C ASP A 269 22.75 -4.70 0.97
N ASN A 270 21.59 -5.05 1.56
CA ASN A 270 21.29 -6.40 2.04
C ASN A 270 19.84 -6.80 1.80
N VAL A 271 19.62 -8.10 1.58
CA VAL A 271 18.30 -8.75 1.64
C VAL A 271 18.45 -9.98 2.54
N LEU A 272 17.58 -10.09 3.53
CA LEU A 272 17.60 -11.15 4.54
C LEU A 272 16.34 -12.01 4.40
N VAL A 273 16.48 -13.31 4.61
CA VAL A 273 15.39 -14.29 4.64
C VAL A 273 15.25 -14.77 6.08
N PHE A 274 14.02 -14.84 6.57
CA PHE A 274 13.65 -15.28 7.92
C PHE A 274 12.59 -16.36 7.85
#